data_AF-T2GDJ5-F1
#
_entry.id   AF-T2GDJ5-F1
#
_cell.length_a   1.000
_cell.length_b   1.000
_cell.length_c   1.000
_cell.angle_alpha   90.00
_cell.angle_beta   90.00
_cell.angle_gamma   90.00
#
_symmetry.space_group_name_H-M   'P 1'
#
loop_
_entity.id
_entity.type
_entity.pdbx_description
1 polymer ?
#
loop_
_entity_poly.entity_id
_entity_poly.type
_entity_poly.pdbx_seq_one_letter_code
_entity_poly.pdbx_strand_id
1 'polypeptide(L)'
;MAIIDVLAKAKKDGTMVATHINPADQSSCSVGFVYYVDENWYILKSYAPDGSDDGYEIRRTNDLFRVDMQGVYESKIEFLSKHHQEFRHRVEIPTIKSNDNLIGEILQALVASNAIGVFWTTDDDDSIIGFVKEYDSEWVTVQIVDDYGRVDSLVAVKHSEIRAIDFNSKKCQIINFLHQKFIN
;
A
#
# COMPACT_ATOMS: atom_id res chain seq x y z
N MET A 1 10.74 16.36 30.13
CA MET A 1 10.37 16.96 28.83
C MET A 1 9.01 16.42 28.50
N ALA A 2 8.00 17.29 28.35
CA ALA A 2 6.66 16.84 28.03
C ALA A 2 6.57 16.44 26.55
N ILE A 3 5.70 15.49 26.18
CA ILE A 3 5.52 15.05 24.79
C ILE A 3 5.19 16.25 23.86
N ILE A 4 4.48 17.26 24.38
CA ILE A 4 4.20 18.49 23.65
C ILE A 4 5.47 19.26 23.27
N ASP A 5 6.47 19.31 24.15
CA ASP A 5 7.75 19.98 23.87
C ASP A 5 8.49 19.26 22.73
N VAL A 6 8.35 17.93 22.67
CA VAL A 6 8.93 17.08 21.63
C VAL A 6 8.28 17.39 20.28
N LEU A 7 6.95 17.45 20.20
CA LEU A 7 6.24 17.81 18.97
C LEU A 7 6.51 19.25 18.54
N ALA A 8 6.55 20.20 19.48
CA ALA A 8 6.86 21.59 19.19
C ALA A 8 8.27 21.76 18.63
N LYS A 9 9.24 21.00 19.18
CA LYS A 9 10.60 20.93 18.64
C LYS A 9 10.64 20.29 17.26
N ALA A 10 9.99 19.14 17.06
CA ALA A 10 9.95 18.47 15.76
C ALA A 10 9.34 19.35 14.67
N LYS A 11 8.26 20.08 14.99
CA LYS A 11 7.67 21.10 14.11
C LYS A 11 8.68 22.17 13.72
N LYS A 12 9.39 22.74 14.70
CA LYS A 12 10.38 23.80 14.46
C LYS A 12 11.55 23.31 13.60
N ASP A 13 12.01 22.09 13.86
CA ASP A 13 13.18 21.51 13.20
C ASP A 13 12.84 20.90 11.84
N GLY A 14 11.55 20.73 11.52
CA GLY A 14 11.11 20.08 10.29
C GLY A 14 11.43 18.58 10.26
N THR A 15 11.45 17.94 11.42
CA THR A 15 11.82 16.52 11.56
C THR A 15 10.57 15.65 11.51
N MET A 16 10.65 14.54 10.76
CA MET A 16 9.58 13.55 10.70
C MET A 16 9.50 12.77 12.03
N VAL A 17 8.28 12.52 12.48
CA VAL A 17 7.99 11.82 13.74
C VAL A 17 7.06 10.65 13.51
N ALA A 18 7.13 9.62 14.35
CA ALA A 18 6.10 8.59 14.48
C ALA A 18 5.35 8.80 15.79
N THR A 19 4.04 9.03 15.71
CA THR A 19 3.15 9.23 16.85
C THR A 19 2.36 7.97 17.15
N HIS A 20 2.31 7.58 18.42
CA HIS A 20 1.57 6.41 18.90
C HIS A 20 0.51 6.83 19.90
N ILE A 21 -0.74 6.44 19.65
CA ILE A 21 -1.92 6.84 20.44
C ILE A 21 -2.61 5.68 21.18
N ASN A 22 -2.26 4.43 20.87
CA ASN A 22 -2.82 3.25 21.53
C ASN A 22 -1.74 2.46 22.30
N PRO A 23 -1.69 2.54 23.64
CA PRO A 23 -0.71 1.80 24.43
C PRO A 23 -0.81 0.27 24.32
N ALA A 24 -1.99 -0.26 23.94
CA ALA A 24 -2.21 -1.70 23.78
C ALA A 24 -1.69 -2.25 22.44
N ASP A 25 -1.43 -1.37 21.48
CA ASP A 25 -0.88 -1.72 20.17
C ASP A 25 0.34 -0.84 19.87
N GLN A 26 1.52 -1.38 20.15
CA GLN A 26 2.79 -0.68 19.92
C GLN A 26 3.29 -0.80 18.48
N SER A 27 2.56 -1.52 17.61
CA SER A 27 2.94 -1.74 16.22
C SER A 27 2.34 -0.69 15.28
N SER A 28 1.22 -0.07 15.65
CA SER A 28 0.58 0.97 14.86
C SER A 28 1.08 2.36 15.24
N CYS A 29 1.48 3.14 14.23
CA CYS A 29 1.86 4.54 14.39
C CYS A 29 1.47 5.35 13.16
N SER A 30 1.26 6.64 13.38
CA SER A 30 1.12 7.64 12.31
C SER A 30 2.46 8.33 12.11
N VAL A 31 2.93 8.44 10.87
CA VAL A 31 4.22 9.05 10.56
C VAL A 31 4.04 10.32 9.75
N GLY A 32 4.75 11.38 10.11
CA GLY A 32 4.71 12.60 9.32
C GLY A 32 5.39 13.81 9.95
N PHE A 33 5.15 14.98 9.35
CA PHE A 33 5.64 16.25 9.87
C PHE A 33 4.57 16.92 10.74
N VAL A 34 4.98 17.44 11.90
CA VAL A 34 4.05 18.17 12.77
C VAL A 34 3.71 19.52 12.12
N TYR A 35 2.46 19.65 11.66
CA TYR A 35 1.95 20.87 11.03
C TYR A 35 1.50 21.90 12.09
N TYR A 36 0.81 21.42 13.13
CA TYR A 36 0.31 22.23 14.25
C TYR A 36 0.39 21.45 15.56
N VAL A 37 0.57 22.16 16.67
CA VAL A 37 0.48 21.59 18.02
C VAL A 37 0.17 22.68 19.03
N ASP A 38 -0.74 22.39 19.96
CA ASP A 38 -1.01 23.13 21.18
C ASP A 38 -1.26 22.17 22.36
N GLU A 39 -1.71 22.70 23.49
CA GLU A 39 -2.00 21.96 24.72
C GLU A 39 -3.11 20.91 24.59
N ASN A 40 -3.98 21.03 23.58
CA ASN A 40 -5.15 20.17 23.41
C ASN A 40 -5.06 19.30 22.15
N TRP A 41 -4.45 19.79 21.07
CA TRP A 41 -4.50 19.22 19.73
C TRP A 41 -3.14 19.26 19.03
N TYR A 42 -2.92 18.30 18.13
CA TYR A 42 -1.88 18.36 17.12
C TYR A 42 -2.41 17.96 15.75
N ILE A 43 -1.72 18.44 14.71
CA ILE A 43 -1.97 18.09 13.31
C ILE A 43 -0.68 17.53 12.73
N LEU A 44 -0.75 16.32 12.18
CA LEU A 44 0.33 15.67 11.46
C LEU A 44 0.05 15.77 9.95
N LYS A 45 1.02 16.22 9.16
CA LYS A 45 1.03 15.98 7.71
C LYS A 45 1.57 14.57 7.49
N SER A 46 0.66 13.62 7.33
CA SER A 46 0.92 12.18 7.36
C SER A 46 1.46 11.66 6.04
N TYR A 47 2.24 10.59 6.15
CA TYR A 47 2.76 9.82 5.03
C TYR A 47 2.54 8.34 5.28
N ALA A 48 2.11 7.64 4.25
CA ALA A 48 2.01 6.20 4.29
C ALA A 48 3.42 5.56 4.34
N PRO A 49 3.55 4.28 4.74
CA PRO A 49 4.84 3.57 4.84
C PRO A 49 5.66 3.54 3.54
N ASP A 50 4.99 3.88 2.46
CA ASP A 50 5.45 3.87 1.09
C ASP A 50 5.95 5.27 0.62
N GLY A 51 5.94 6.26 1.53
CA GLY A 51 6.34 7.66 1.34
C GLY A 51 5.32 8.52 0.61
N SER A 52 4.15 7.99 0.26
CA SER A 52 3.11 8.79 -0.38
C SER A 52 2.45 9.73 0.63
N ASP A 53 2.04 10.90 0.15
CA ASP A 53 1.24 11.84 0.92
C ASP A 53 -0.08 11.17 1.34
N ASP A 54 -0.32 11.12 2.65
CA ASP A 54 -1.50 10.50 3.25
C ASP A 54 -2.38 11.53 3.97
N GLY A 55 -2.34 12.79 3.52
CA GLY A 55 -3.22 13.85 4.01
C GLY A 55 -2.78 14.46 5.35
N TYR A 56 -3.75 14.77 6.20
CA TYR A 56 -3.53 15.39 7.50
C TYR A 56 -4.32 14.67 8.58
N GLU A 57 -3.68 14.36 9.70
CA GLU A 57 -4.31 13.74 10.85
C GLU A 57 -4.42 14.74 12.01
N ILE A 58 -5.64 14.97 12.50
CA ILE A 58 -5.91 15.82 13.66
C ILE A 58 -6.25 14.93 14.86
N ARG A 59 -5.55 15.11 15.98
CA ARG A 59 -5.64 14.24 17.17
C ARG A 59 -5.44 15.06 18.45
N ARG A 60 -5.87 14.53 19.60
CA ARG A 60 -5.64 15.19 20.90
C ARG A 60 -4.23 14.93 21.37
N THR A 61 -3.59 15.96 21.94
CA THR A 61 -2.23 15.83 22.49
C THR A 61 -2.19 14.83 23.64
N ASN A 62 -3.26 14.72 24.43
CA ASN A 62 -3.35 13.82 25.58
C ASN A 62 -3.51 12.33 25.22
N ASP A 63 -3.83 12.01 23.96
CA ASP A 63 -3.93 10.62 23.51
C ASP A 63 -2.54 10.03 23.18
N LEU A 64 -1.51 10.88 23.05
CA LEU A 64 -0.15 10.44 22.78
C LEU A 64 0.49 9.83 24.02
N PHE A 65 0.92 8.58 23.89
CA PHE A 65 1.72 7.92 24.91
C PHE A 65 3.19 7.79 24.51
N ARG A 66 3.51 7.88 23.22
CA ARG A 66 4.87 7.77 22.69
C ARG A 66 5.05 8.54 21.38
N VAL A 67 6.22 9.14 21.23
CA VAL A 67 6.68 9.79 19.99
C VAL A 67 8.10 9.31 19.70
N ASP A 68 8.30 8.70 18.54
CA ASP A 68 9.63 8.34 18.05
C ASP A 68 10.10 9.38 17.04
N MET A 69 11.41 9.64 17.04
CA MET A 69 12.05 10.61 16.15
C MET A 69 13.39 10.06 15.69
N GLN A 70 13.78 10.40 14.46
CA GLN A 70 15.11 10.10 13.91
C GLN A 70 15.48 8.60 13.94
N GLY A 71 14.48 7.72 13.92
CA GLY A 71 14.68 6.29 13.74
C GLY A 71 14.87 5.92 12.27
N VAL A 72 15.22 4.65 12.05
CA VAL A 72 15.40 4.08 10.71
C VAL A 72 14.09 4.14 9.90
N TYR A 73 12.94 4.03 10.57
CA TYR A 73 11.64 4.01 9.93
C TYR A 73 11.21 5.39 9.42
N GLU A 74 11.34 6.44 10.23
CA GLU A 74 11.02 7.82 9.85
C GLU A 74 11.97 8.29 8.75
N SER A 75 13.26 7.94 8.85
CA SER A 75 14.27 8.25 7.82
C SER A 75 13.93 7.62 6.47
N LYS A 76 13.42 6.38 6.47
CA LYS A 76 12.94 5.70 5.26
C LYS A 76 11.76 6.44 4.64
N ILE A 77 10.75 6.80 5.42
CA ILE A 77 9.54 7.48 4.90
C ILE A 77 9.88 8.87 4.38
N GLU A 78 10.74 9.61 5.07
CA GLU A 78 11.24 10.90 4.61
C GLU A 78 11.96 10.77 3.25
N PHE A 79 12.86 9.79 3.11
CA PHE A 79 13.53 9.50 1.85
C PHE A 79 12.52 9.20 0.72
N LEU A 80 11.53 8.34 0.99
CA LEU A 80 10.53 7.97 0.00
C LEU A 80 9.63 9.15 -0.40
N SER A 81 9.24 10.01 0.54
CA SER A 81 8.44 11.20 0.26
C SER A 81 9.14 12.19 -0.67
N LYS A 82 10.47 12.35 -0.51
CA LYS A 82 11.28 13.25 -1.35
C LYS A 82 11.42 12.76 -2.79
N HIS A 83 11.31 11.45 -3.02
CA HIS A 83 11.47 10.85 -4.35
C HIS A 83 10.16 10.27 -4.92
N HIS A 84 9.00 10.66 -4.36
CA HIS A 84 7.69 10.05 -4.65
C HIS A 84 7.24 10.15 -6.13
N GLN A 85 7.80 11.07 -6.92
CA GLN A 85 7.46 11.25 -8.34
C GLN A 85 8.35 10.43 -9.29
N GLU A 86 9.51 10.00 -8.84
CA GLU A 86 10.50 9.29 -9.67
C GLU A 86 10.10 7.83 -9.94
N PHE A 87 9.09 7.33 -9.21
CA PHE A 87 8.69 5.91 -9.23
C PHE A 87 7.21 5.67 -9.62
N ARG A 88 6.49 6.65 -10.15
CA ARG A 88 5.09 6.47 -10.59
C ARG A 88 4.98 6.15 -12.08
N HIS A 89 4.59 4.91 -12.39
CA HIS A 89 4.13 4.51 -13.72
C HIS A 89 2.62 4.80 -13.84
N ARG A 90 2.19 5.52 -14.88
CA ARG A 90 0.76 5.65 -15.19
C ARG A 90 0.29 4.36 -15.86
N VAL A 91 -0.69 3.71 -15.28
CA VAL A 91 -1.43 2.60 -15.92
C VAL A 91 -2.81 3.12 -16.27
N GLU A 92 -3.15 3.10 -17.56
CA GLU A 92 -4.51 3.38 -18.02
C GLU A 92 -5.39 2.15 -17.81
N ILE A 93 -6.56 2.35 -17.18
CA ILE A 93 -7.55 1.31 -16.95
C ILE A 93 -8.43 1.20 -18.21
N PRO A 94 -8.72 -0.02 -18.72
CA PRO A 94 -9.67 -0.19 -19.80
C PRO A 94 -11.11 0.08 -19.34
N THR A 95 -11.92 0.61 -20.25
CA THR A 95 -13.34 0.95 -20.01
C THR A 95 -14.19 -0.33 -19.90
N ILE A 96 -14.75 -0.57 -18.70
CA ILE A 96 -15.75 -1.62 -18.43
C ILE A 96 -17.06 -1.22 -19.10
N LYS A 97 -17.63 -2.09 -19.95
CA LYS A 97 -18.76 -1.77 -20.83
C LYS A 97 -20.10 -2.38 -20.37
N SER A 98 -20.12 -3.36 -19.47
CA SER A 98 -21.38 -3.95 -18.99
C SER A 98 -21.31 -4.60 -17.60
N ASN A 99 -22.47 -4.74 -16.95
CA ASN A 99 -22.61 -5.36 -15.62
C ASN A 99 -22.73 -6.90 -15.65
N ASP A 100 -22.89 -7.53 -16.82
CA ASP A 100 -23.26 -8.95 -16.90
C ASP A 100 -22.07 -9.92 -16.75
N ASN A 101 -20.82 -9.43 -16.84
CA ASN A 101 -19.62 -10.25 -16.64
C ASN A 101 -18.41 -9.45 -16.12
N LEU A 102 -18.56 -8.81 -14.96
CA LEU A 102 -17.51 -7.97 -14.37
C LEU A 102 -16.18 -8.71 -14.17
N ILE A 103 -16.21 -9.98 -13.71
CA ILE A 103 -14.98 -10.77 -13.53
C ILE A 103 -14.27 -10.99 -14.87
N GLY A 104 -15.00 -11.38 -15.92
CA GLY A 104 -14.41 -11.54 -17.25
C GLY A 104 -13.80 -10.24 -17.79
N GLU A 105 -14.44 -9.09 -17.59
CA GLU A 105 -13.90 -7.80 -18.00
C GLU A 105 -12.62 -7.41 -17.23
N ILE A 106 -12.55 -7.73 -15.93
CA ILE A 106 -11.34 -7.51 -15.10
C ILE A 106 -10.21 -8.45 -15.54
N LEU A 107 -10.49 -9.73 -15.78
CA LEU A 107 -9.50 -10.69 -16.27
C LEU A 107 -8.94 -10.28 -17.63
N GLN A 108 -9.81 -9.80 -18.53
CA GLN A 108 -9.40 -9.25 -19.81
C GLN A 108 -8.47 -8.04 -19.63
N ALA A 109 -8.79 -7.13 -18.71
CA ALA A 109 -7.97 -5.97 -18.40
C ALA A 109 -6.58 -6.35 -17.88
N LEU A 110 -6.51 -7.32 -16.96
CA LEU A 110 -5.26 -7.84 -16.39
C LEU A 110 -4.35 -8.44 -17.46
N VAL A 111 -4.90 -9.23 -18.38
CA VAL A 111 -4.16 -9.80 -19.51
C VAL A 111 -3.67 -8.70 -20.45
N ALA A 112 -4.56 -7.79 -20.87
CA ALA A 112 -4.23 -6.74 -21.84
C ALA A 112 -3.15 -5.79 -21.33
N SER A 113 -3.13 -5.51 -20.02
CA SER A 113 -2.19 -4.61 -19.36
C SER A 113 -0.92 -5.29 -18.83
N ASN A 114 -0.82 -6.63 -18.93
CA ASN A 114 0.21 -7.43 -18.28
C ASN A 114 0.42 -7.03 -16.80
N ALA A 115 -0.69 -6.89 -16.07
CA ALA A 115 -0.71 -6.47 -14.68
C ALA A 115 -0.84 -7.67 -13.73
N ILE A 116 -0.33 -7.48 -12.51
CA ILE A 116 -0.51 -8.44 -11.41
C ILE A 116 -1.89 -8.24 -10.80
N GLY A 117 -2.62 -9.35 -10.66
CA GLY A 117 -3.85 -9.45 -9.87
C GLY A 117 -3.61 -10.17 -8.54
N VAL A 118 -4.36 -9.77 -7.53
CA VAL A 118 -4.47 -10.40 -6.21
C VAL A 118 -5.89 -10.97 -6.12
N PHE A 119 -5.99 -12.29 -6.11
CA PHE A 119 -7.25 -13.02 -6.09
C PHE A 119 -7.51 -13.52 -4.69
N TRP A 120 -8.59 -13.06 -4.11
CA TRP A 120 -9.09 -13.52 -2.82
C TRP A 120 -10.11 -14.62 -3.07
N THR A 121 -9.86 -15.82 -2.54
CA THR A 121 -10.76 -16.97 -2.70
C THR A 121 -11.63 -17.13 -1.46
N THR A 122 -12.51 -18.13 -1.47
CA THR A 122 -13.35 -18.55 -0.33
C THR A 122 -12.55 -19.20 0.80
N ASP A 123 -11.32 -19.63 0.55
CA ASP A 123 -10.39 -20.16 1.55
C ASP A 123 -9.52 -19.00 2.05
N ASP A 124 -9.83 -18.52 3.26
CA ASP A 124 -9.48 -17.17 3.75
C ASP A 124 -8.02 -17.03 4.22
N ASP A 125 -7.21 -18.08 4.09
CA ASP A 125 -5.88 -18.12 4.71
C ASP A 125 -4.78 -17.42 3.88
N ASP A 126 -4.89 -17.35 2.54
CA ASP A 126 -3.91 -16.65 1.68
C ASP A 126 -4.47 -16.21 0.32
N SER A 127 -4.08 -15.00 -0.13
CA SER A 127 -4.41 -14.49 -1.47
C SER A 127 -3.50 -15.04 -2.55
N ILE A 128 -4.04 -15.31 -3.73
CA ILE A 128 -3.27 -15.72 -4.91
C ILE A 128 -2.79 -14.47 -5.64
N ILE A 129 -1.47 -14.27 -5.75
CA ILE A 129 -0.88 -13.07 -6.37
C ILE A 129 -0.13 -13.48 -7.65
N GLY A 130 -0.51 -12.89 -8.79
CA GLY A 130 0.19 -13.22 -10.03
C GLY A 130 -0.38 -12.64 -11.32
N PHE A 131 0.18 -13.09 -12.44
CA PHE A 131 -0.26 -12.71 -13.78
C PHE A 131 -1.32 -13.67 -14.30
N VAL A 132 -2.44 -13.15 -14.82
CA VAL A 132 -3.42 -13.96 -15.54
C VAL A 132 -2.77 -14.46 -16.84
N LYS A 133 -2.77 -15.78 -17.06
CA LYS A 133 -2.26 -16.40 -18.28
C LYS A 133 -3.35 -16.74 -19.26
N GLU A 134 -4.45 -17.31 -18.76
CA GLU A 134 -5.62 -17.71 -19.52
C GLU A 134 -6.83 -17.76 -18.61
N TYR A 135 -8.02 -17.62 -19.18
CA TYR A 135 -9.29 -17.77 -18.49
C TYR A 135 -10.38 -18.18 -19.49
N ASP A 136 -11.40 -18.89 -19.01
CA ASP A 136 -12.59 -19.26 -19.77
C ASP A 136 -13.87 -18.83 -19.03
N SER A 137 -15.01 -19.50 -19.25
CA SER A 137 -16.25 -19.16 -18.55
C SER A 137 -16.30 -19.62 -17.09
N GLU A 138 -15.47 -20.58 -16.70
CA GLU A 138 -15.51 -21.26 -15.40
C GLU A 138 -14.20 -21.10 -14.60
N TRP A 139 -13.05 -21.00 -15.26
CA TRP A 139 -11.73 -21.01 -14.63
C TRP A 139 -10.84 -19.85 -15.08
N VAL A 140 -9.94 -19.44 -14.19
CA VAL A 140 -8.78 -18.58 -14.48
C VAL A 140 -7.49 -19.28 -14.07
N THR A 141 -6.47 -19.21 -14.91
CA THR A 141 -5.11 -19.67 -14.60
C THR A 141 -4.21 -18.47 -14.33
N VAL A 142 -3.60 -18.45 -13.15
CA VAL A 142 -2.71 -17.39 -12.67
C VAL A 142 -1.29 -17.96 -12.51
N GLN A 143 -0.30 -17.30 -13.09
CA GLN A 143 1.11 -17.55 -12.78
C GLN A 143 1.50 -16.77 -11.53
N ILE A 144 1.78 -17.51 -10.46
CA ILE A 144 2.15 -16.96 -9.17
C ILE A 144 3.44 -16.15 -9.29
N VAL A 145 3.48 -15.03 -8.59
CA VAL A 145 4.68 -14.21 -8.47
C VAL A 145 4.92 -13.94 -6.99
N ASP A 146 6.14 -14.21 -6.54
CA ASP A 146 6.53 -13.91 -5.17
C ASP A 146 6.70 -12.40 -4.93
N ASP A 147 6.84 -12.00 -3.66
CA ASP A 147 7.05 -10.58 -3.30
C ASP A 147 8.36 -9.99 -3.87
N TYR A 148 9.23 -10.82 -4.46
CA TYR A 148 10.46 -10.42 -5.13
C TYR A 148 10.32 -10.32 -6.66
N GLY A 149 9.12 -10.51 -7.22
CA GLY A 149 8.89 -10.45 -8.67
C GLY A 149 9.31 -11.71 -9.43
N ARG A 150 9.61 -12.81 -8.75
CA ARG A 150 9.98 -14.08 -9.40
C ARG A 150 8.72 -14.88 -9.67
N VAL A 151 8.62 -15.38 -10.89
CA VAL A 151 7.53 -16.30 -11.26
C VAL A 151 7.75 -17.65 -10.60
N ASP A 152 6.65 -18.23 -10.17
CA ASP A 152 6.60 -19.57 -9.61
C ASP A 152 5.55 -20.40 -10.39
N SER A 153 4.71 -21.14 -9.67
CA SER A 153 3.78 -22.11 -10.16
C SER A 153 2.60 -21.50 -10.91
N LEU A 154 1.86 -22.34 -11.65
CA LEU A 154 0.56 -21.99 -12.22
C LEU A 154 -0.53 -22.53 -11.29
N VAL A 155 -1.50 -21.69 -10.98
CA VAL A 155 -2.67 -22.04 -10.16
C VAL A 155 -3.94 -21.77 -10.95
N ALA A 156 -4.82 -22.75 -11.02
CA ALA A 156 -6.14 -22.62 -11.62
C ALA A 156 -7.19 -22.38 -10.52
N VAL A 157 -8.00 -21.34 -10.67
CA VAL A 157 -9.03 -20.93 -9.70
C VAL A 157 -10.37 -20.88 -10.41
N LYS A 158 -11.40 -21.46 -9.78
CA LYS A 158 -12.75 -21.42 -10.31
C LYS A 158 -13.37 -20.05 -10.05
N HIS A 159 -14.07 -19.50 -11.03
CA HIS A 159 -14.72 -18.19 -10.91
C HIS A 159 -15.67 -18.08 -9.70
N SER A 160 -16.35 -19.18 -9.34
CA SER A 160 -17.25 -19.22 -8.19
C SER A 160 -16.56 -19.02 -6.84
N GLU A 161 -15.26 -19.34 -6.76
CA GLU A 161 -14.48 -19.21 -5.54
C GLU A 161 -13.86 -17.81 -5.41
N ILE A 162 -13.81 -17.02 -6.49
CA ILE A 162 -13.22 -15.68 -6.45
C ILE A 162 -14.18 -14.72 -5.76
N ARG A 163 -13.74 -14.23 -4.60
CA ARG A 163 -14.48 -13.29 -3.78
C ARG A 163 -14.18 -11.85 -4.11
N ALA A 164 -12.92 -11.56 -4.44
CA ALA A 164 -12.45 -10.25 -4.86
C ALA A 164 -11.19 -10.37 -5.73
N ILE A 165 -10.95 -9.35 -6.55
CA ILE A 165 -9.72 -9.20 -7.32
C ILE A 165 -9.22 -7.77 -7.11
N ASP A 166 -8.06 -7.62 -6.50
CA ASP A 166 -7.34 -6.34 -6.47
C ASP A 166 -6.27 -6.35 -7.55
N PHE A 167 -6.04 -5.22 -8.22
CA PHE A 167 -4.95 -5.11 -9.18
C PHE A 167 -4.44 -3.69 -9.23
N ASN A 168 -3.21 -3.53 -9.72
CA ASN A 168 -2.52 -2.24 -9.79
C ASN A 168 -2.37 -1.53 -8.42
N SER A 169 -2.49 -2.27 -7.31
CA SER A 169 -2.09 -1.77 -5.99
C SER A 169 -0.61 -1.43 -6.00
N LYS A 170 -0.14 -0.59 -5.07
CA LYS A 170 1.29 -0.29 -4.99
C LYS A 170 2.14 -1.54 -4.82
N LYS A 171 1.65 -2.52 -4.03
CA LYS A 171 2.28 -3.85 -3.91
C LYS A 171 2.40 -4.53 -5.29
N CYS A 172 1.31 -4.60 -6.06
CA CYS A 172 1.32 -5.19 -7.41
C CYS A 172 2.27 -4.46 -8.37
N GLN A 173 2.31 -3.12 -8.32
CA GLN A 173 3.21 -2.33 -9.16
C GLN A 173 4.68 -2.57 -8.80
N ILE A 174 5.01 -2.68 -7.51
CA ILE A 174 6.36 -3.01 -7.03
C ILE A 174 6.76 -4.40 -7.51
N ILE A 175 5.91 -5.42 -7.30
CA ILE A 175 6.20 -6.80 -7.72
C ILE A 175 6.37 -6.88 -9.24
N ASN A 176 5.52 -6.19 -10.01
CA ASN A 176 5.62 -6.16 -11.48
C ASN A 176 6.92 -5.45 -11.94
N PHE A 177 7.29 -4.34 -11.30
CA PHE A 177 8.56 -3.67 -11.57
C PHE A 177 9.77 -4.58 -11.29
N LEU A 178 9.75 -5.29 -10.16
CA LEU A 178 10.80 -6.26 -9.81
C LEU A 178 10.88 -7.38 -10.85
N HIS A 179 9.73 -7.92 -11.28
CA HIS A 179 9.64 -8.95 -12.31
C HIS A 179 10.29 -8.52 -13.64
N GLN A 180 10.01 -7.29 -14.10
CA GLN A 180 10.59 -6.73 -15.33
C GLN A 180 12.12 -6.58 -15.27
N LYS A 181 12.70 -6.48 -14.07
CA LYS A 181 14.17 -6.41 -13.89
C LYS A 181 14.85 -7.79 -13.97
N PHE A 182 14.12 -8.90 -13.83
CA PHE A 182 14.66 -10.25 -13.94
C PHE A 182 14.55 -10.86 -15.35
N ILE A 183 13.72 -10.30 -16.24
CA ILE A 183 13.53 -10.79 -17.62
C ILE A 183 14.42 -10.06 -18.64
N ASN A 184 15.08 -8.96 -18.24
CA ASN A 184 16.12 -8.28 -19.03
C ASN A 184 17.51 -8.77 -18.67
#